data_AF-A0A6N6T309-F1
#
_entry.id   AF-A0A6N6T309-F1
#
_cell.length_a   1.000
_cell.length_b   1.000
_cell.length_c   1.000
_cell.angle_alpha   90.00
_cell.angle_beta   90.00
_cell.angle_gamma   90.00
#
_symmetry.space_group_name_H-M   'P 1'
#
loop_
_entity.id
_entity.type
_entity.pdbx_description
1 polymer ?
#
loop_
_entity_poly.entity_id
_entity_poly.type
_entity_poly.pdbx_seq_one_letter_code
_entity_poly.pdbx_strand_id
1 'polypeptide(L)'
;MRKVAVPAALAGCLLCSPTSAQTGMDRLLKKMDPQTRTMQVCDLLGLQTFTREKKLVKPDRVRINATSAPTVQGNVVSGTGGAVRTGGQWITFSFTCMVTPDRMKATAFTYTMGRPIPKNRIEALGLW
;
A
#
# COMPACT_ATOMS: atom_id res chain seq x y z
N MET A 1 24.12 59.51 7.78
CA MET A 1 22.87 58.73 7.98
C MET A 1 23.21 57.25 7.99
N ARG A 2 23.09 56.58 9.14
CA ARG A 2 23.40 55.15 9.33
C ARG A 2 22.29 54.30 8.70
N LYS A 3 22.61 53.41 7.76
CA LYS A 3 21.68 52.38 7.28
C LYS A 3 21.94 51.10 8.08
N VAL A 4 20.87 50.64 8.74
CA VAL A 4 20.82 49.45 9.59
C VAL A 4 20.74 48.19 8.73
N ALA A 5 21.47 47.15 9.14
CA ALA A 5 21.50 45.83 8.52
C ALA A 5 20.20 45.05 8.75
N VAL A 6 19.78 44.24 7.78
CA VAL A 6 18.72 43.24 7.92
C VAL A 6 19.36 41.86 7.66
N PRO A 7 19.32 40.90 8.60
CA PRO A 7 19.87 39.58 8.37
C PRO A 7 18.88 38.72 7.57
N ALA A 8 19.39 38.06 6.54
CA ALA A 8 18.68 37.02 5.81
C ALA A 8 18.61 35.75 6.68
N ALA A 9 17.42 35.39 7.15
CA ALA A 9 17.16 34.12 7.80
C ALA A 9 17.04 33.02 6.72
N LEU A 10 18.03 32.12 6.67
CA LEU A 10 17.99 30.90 5.87
C LEU A 10 16.96 29.93 6.47
N ALA A 11 15.94 29.60 5.69
CA ALA A 11 14.94 28.58 6.01
C ALA A 11 15.60 27.19 6.07
N GLY A 12 15.58 26.57 7.25
CA GLY A 12 16.01 25.19 7.45
C GLY A 12 15.05 24.22 6.74
N CYS A 13 15.55 23.55 5.70
CA CYS A 13 14.86 22.43 5.09
C CYS A 13 14.96 21.22 6.03
N LEU A 14 13.89 20.93 6.77
CA LEU A 14 13.74 19.72 7.58
C LEU A 14 13.65 18.52 6.64
N LEU A 15 14.80 17.91 6.33
CA LEU A 15 14.88 16.61 5.68
C LEU A 15 14.29 15.55 6.62
N CYS A 16 13.04 15.16 6.36
CA CYS A 16 12.43 14.00 6.98
C CYS A 16 13.14 12.74 6.47
N SER A 17 14.09 12.20 7.24
CA SER A 17 14.86 11.01 6.85
C SER A 17 13.95 9.77 6.78
N PRO A 18 13.79 9.11 5.61
CA PRO A 18 12.91 7.93 5.46
C PRO A 18 13.47 6.64 6.09
N THR A 19 14.71 6.66 6.57
CA THR A 19 15.45 5.46 7.02
C THR A 19 14.85 4.75 8.24
N SER A 20 14.27 5.48 9.20
CA SER A 20 13.72 4.90 10.43
C SER A 20 12.40 4.16 10.20
N ALA A 21 11.52 4.69 9.36
CA ALA A 21 10.26 4.04 9.01
C ALA A 21 10.47 2.75 8.22
N GLN A 22 11.43 2.75 7.28
CA GLN A 22 11.77 1.57 6.48
C GLN A 22 12.34 0.43 7.34
N THR A 23 13.25 0.75 8.25
CA THR A 23 13.86 -0.24 9.17
C THR A 23 12.84 -0.83 10.15
N GLY A 24 11.85 -0.04 10.58
CA GLY A 24 10.74 -0.52 11.39
C GLY A 24 9.88 -1.56 10.65
N MET A 25 9.48 -1.25 9.41
CA MET A 25 8.68 -2.17 8.59
C MET A 25 9.44 -3.45 8.26
N ASP A 26 10.72 -3.36 7.87
CA ASP A 26 11.53 -4.54 7.57
C ASP A 26 11.61 -5.50 8.77
N ARG A 27 11.69 -4.96 10.00
CA ARG A 27 11.69 -5.77 11.23
C ARG A 27 10.36 -6.48 11.46
N LEU A 28 9.24 -5.83 11.17
CA LEU A 28 7.90 -6.45 11.28
C LEU A 28 7.72 -7.53 10.23
N LEU A 29 8.07 -7.25 8.97
CA LEU A 29 7.99 -8.21 7.87
C LEU A 29 8.82 -9.47 8.16
N LYS A 30 10.04 -9.33 8.69
CA LYS A 30 10.90 -10.47 9.06
C LYS A 30 10.28 -11.41 10.11
N LYS A 31 9.37 -10.92 10.95
CA LYS A 31 8.66 -11.74 11.95
C LYS A 31 7.45 -12.49 11.41
N MET A 32 7.00 -12.13 10.20
CA MET A 32 5.87 -12.81 9.54
C MET A 32 6.37 -14.05 8.82
N ASP A 33 5.51 -15.07 8.74
CA ASP A 33 5.73 -16.19 7.83
C ASP A 33 5.76 -15.70 6.36
N PRO A 34 6.41 -16.44 5.44
CA PRO A 34 6.58 -15.98 4.07
C PRO A 34 5.28 -15.65 3.33
N GLN A 35 4.20 -16.36 3.61
CA GLN A 35 2.91 -16.13 2.95
C GLN A 35 2.29 -14.83 3.46
N THR A 36 2.17 -14.64 4.78
CA THR A 36 1.67 -13.40 5.37
C THR A 36 2.50 -12.20 4.93
N ARG A 37 3.83 -12.34 4.91
CA ARG A 37 4.74 -11.28 4.44
C ARG A 37 4.46 -10.88 2.99
N THR A 38 4.28 -11.86 2.11
CA THR A 38 3.94 -11.65 0.69
C THR A 38 2.65 -10.82 0.56
N MET A 39 1.63 -11.17 1.35
CA MET A 39 0.36 -10.44 1.35
C MET A 39 0.55 -8.98 1.76
N GLN A 40 1.32 -8.74 2.83
CA GLN A 40 1.57 -7.40 3.35
C GLN A 40 2.33 -6.51 2.36
N VAL A 41 3.39 -7.02 1.72
CA VAL A 41 4.15 -6.22 0.75
C VAL A 41 3.32 -5.89 -0.50
N CYS A 42 2.43 -6.80 -0.92
CA CYS A 42 1.51 -6.56 -2.04
C CYS A 42 0.38 -5.59 -1.66
N ASP A 43 -0.20 -5.68 -0.45
CA ASP A 43 -1.17 -4.71 0.07
C ASP A 43 -0.57 -3.30 0.08
N LEU A 44 0.65 -3.17 0.59
CA LEU A 44 1.37 -1.89 0.67
C LEU A 44 1.67 -1.30 -0.73
N LEU A 45 2.21 -2.09 -1.66
CA LEU A 45 2.49 -1.60 -3.00
C LEU A 45 1.21 -1.28 -3.78
N GLY A 46 0.14 -2.04 -3.57
CA GLY A 46 -1.18 -1.74 -4.11
C GLY A 46 -1.67 -0.37 -3.62
N LEU A 47 -1.62 -0.13 -2.30
CA LEU A 47 -2.02 1.16 -1.72
C LEU A 47 -1.17 2.32 -2.26
N GLN A 48 0.15 2.14 -2.33
CA GLN A 48 1.06 3.13 -2.92
C GLN A 48 0.72 3.42 -4.38
N THR A 49 0.39 2.40 -5.16
CA THR A 49 0.01 2.53 -6.57
C THR A 49 -1.28 3.32 -6.72
N PHE A 50 -2.34 2.95 -5.98
CA PHE A 50 -3.60 3.71 -6.00
C PHE A 50 -3.43 5.17 -5.57
N THR A 51 -2.63 5.40 -4.53
CA THR A 51 -2.33 6.76 -4.03
C THR A 51 -1.60 7.60 -5.06
N ARG A 52 -0.58 7.03 -5.71
CA ARG A 52 0.24 7.71 -6.73
C ARG A 52 -0.57 8.07 -7.97
N GLU A 53 -1.47 7.19 -8.40
CA GLU A 53 -2.25 7.39 -9.63
C GLU A 53 -3.37 8.43 -9.49
N LYS A 54 -3.80 8.77 -8.26
CA LYS A 54 -4.82 9.79 -7.97
C LYS A 54 -6.16 9.59 -8.70
N LYS A 55 -6.47 8.36 -9.13
CA LYS A 55 -7.76 7.98 -9.75
C LYS A 55 -8.86 7.71 -8.72
N LEU A 56 -8.48 7.46 -7.46
CA LEU A 56 -9.38 7.12 -6.36
C LEU A 56 -9.41 8.23 -5.31
N VAL A 57 -10.55 8.38 -4.64
CA VAL A 57 -10.75 9.39 -3.60
C VAL A 57 -10.14 8.90 -2.28
N LYS A 58 -8.93 9.38 -1.96
CA LYS A 58 -8.22 9.08 -0.71
C LYS A 58 -8.21 7.57 -0.39
N PRO A 59 -7.56 6.73 -1.22
CA PRO A 59 -7.40 5.32 -0.90
C PRO A 59 -6.62 5.18 0.41
N ASP A 60 -7.14 4.41 1.36
CA ASP A 60 -6.55 4.29 2.71
C ASP A 60 -6.19 2.85 3.10
N ARG A 61 -6.79 1.84 2.46
CA ARG A 61 -6.55 0.43 2.74
C ARG A 61 -6.65 -0.42 1.49
N VAL A 62 -5.82 -1.45 1.41
CA VAL A 62 -5.84 -2.49 0.38
C VAL A 62 -5.77 -3.86 1.06
N ARG A 63 -6.52 -4.82 0.53
CA ARG A 63 -6.49 -6.25 0.88
C ARG A 63 -6.53 -7.07 -0.39
N ILE A 64 -5.45 -7.77 -0.73
CA ILE A 64 -5.38 -8.58 -1.95
C ILE A 64 -6.09 -9.96 -1.84
N ASN A 65 -6.55 -10.33 -0.64
CA ASN A 65 -7.31 -11.55 -0.35
C ASN A 65 -8.68 -11.27 0.29
N ALA A 66 -9.31 -10.14 -0.04
CA ALA A 66 -10.57 -9.72 0.58
C ALA A 66 -11.74 -10.68 0.29
N THR A 67 -11.96 -11.05 -0.98
CA THR A 67 -13.12 -11.88 -1.36
C THR A 67 -12.76 -13.30 -1.77
N SER A 68 -11.49 -13.56 -2.09
CA SER A 68 -10.95 -14.89 -2.37
C SER A 68 -9.44 -14.91 -2.12
N ALA A 69 -8.89 -16.09 -1.83
CA ALA A 69 -7.45 -16.25 -1.70
C ALA A 69 -6.75 -16.04 -3.07
N PRO A 70 -5.56 -15.41 -3.10
CA PRO A 70 -4.75 -15.33 -4.31
C PRO A 70 -3.97 -16.61 -4.55
N THR A 71 -3.52 -16.78 -5.78
CA THR A 71 -2.57 -17.84 -6.18
C THR A 71 -1.15 -17.30 -6.11
N VAL A 72 -0.22 -18.13 -5.65
CA VAL A 72 1.22 -17.81 -5.60
C VAL A 72 1.97 -18.79 -6.49
N GLN A 73 2.67 -18.28 -7.50
CA GLN A 73 3.52 -19.05 -8.41
C GLN A 73 4.92 -18.44 -8.42
N GLY A 74 5.84 -19.07 -7.69
CA GLY A 74 7.18 -18.51 -7.44
C GLY A 74 7.07 -17.14 -6.76
N ASN A 75 7.53 -16.11 -7.47
CA ASN A 75 7.56 -14.72 -7.02
C ASN A 75 6.39 -13.87 -7.53
N VAL A 76 5.40 -14.51 -8.16
CA VAL A 76 4.21 -13.85 -8.70
C VAL A 76 2.99 -14.23 -7.85
N VAL A 77 2.25 -13.22 -7.45
CA VAL A 77 0.99 -13.34 -6.71
C VAL A 77 -0.11 -12.75 -7.57
N SER A 78 -1.16 -13.51 -7.84
CA SER A 78 -2.27 -13.05 -8.67
C SER A 78 -3.61 -13.46 -8.07
N GLY A 79 -4.63 -12.65 -8.29
CA GLY A 79 -5.96 -12.97 -7.80
C GLY A 79 -7.04 -12.02 -8.30
N THR A 80 -8.29 -12.45 -8.16
CA THR A 80 -9.49 -11.64 -8.44
C THR A 80 -10.15 -11.12 -7.16
N GLY A 81 -9.59 -11.48 -6.01
CA GLY A 81 -10.18 -11.27 -4.69
C GLY A 81 -9.75 -9.98 -3.98
N GLY A 82 -9.12 -9.03 -4.68
CA GLY A 82 -8.61 -7.81 -4.08
C GLY A 82 -9.71 -6.81 -3.74
N ALA A 83 -9.50 -5.97 -2.72
CA ALA A 83 -10.36 -4.83 -2.40
C ALA A 83 -9.54 -3.62 -1.93
N VAL A 84 -9.94 -2.43 -2.39
CA VAL A 84 -9.40 -1.14 -1.94
C VAL A 84 -10.51 -0.31 -1.29
N ARG A 85 -10.21 0.30 -0.15
CA ARG A 85 -11.10 1.27 0.50
C ARG A 85 -10.76 2.67 0.03
N THR A 86 -11.75 3.37 -0.51
CA THR A 86 -11.66 4.71 -1.08
C THR A 86 -12.98 5.45 -0.85
N GLY A 87 -12.94 6.69 -0.39
CA GLY A 87 -14.15 7.48 -0.15
C GLY A 87 -15.16 6.83 0.81
N GLY A 88 -14.69 5.97 1.74
CA GLY A 88 -15.55 5.23 2.66
C GLY A 88 -16.24 3.99 2.06
N GLN A 89 -15.91 3.60 0.83
CA GLN A 89 -16.44 2.42 0.16
C GLN A 89 -15.32 1.43 -0.17
N TRP A 90 -15.66 0.13 -0.15
CA TRP A 90 -14.78 -0.92 -0.64
C TRP A 90 -15.11 -1.22 -2.10
N ILE A 91 -14.09 -1.26 -2.95
CA ILE A 91 -14.21 -1.61 -4.36
C ILE A 91 -13.29 -2.78 -4.65
N THR A 92 -13.82 -3.81 -5.31
CA THR A 92 -13.05 -4.99 -5.70
C THR A 92 -12.03 -4.66 -6.79
N PHE A 93 -11.00 -5.48 -6.92
CA PHE A 93 -10.08 -5.45 -8.07
C PHE A 93 -9.45 -6.84 -8.29
N SER A 94 -9.09 -7.14 -9.53
CA SER A 94 -8.14 -8.22 -9.84
C SER A 94 -6.73 -7.64 -9.97
N PHE A 95 -5.71 -8.45 -9.71
CA PHE A 95 -4.33 -7.98 -9.69
C PHE A 95 -3.30 -9.06 -10.01
N THR A 96 -2.11 -8.57 -10.37
CA THR A 96 -0.85 -9.30 -10.33
C THR A 96 0.17 -8.45 -9.57
N CYS A 97 0.84 -9.06 -8.59
CA CYS A 97 1.88 -8.49 -7.76
C CYS A 97 3.15 -9.33 -7.89
N MET A 98 4.29 -8.70 -8.20
CA MET A 98 5.59 -9.35 -8.20
C MET A 98 6.34 -9.02 -6.91
N VAL A 99 6.98 -10.02 -6.30
CA VAL A 99 7.78 -9.86 -5.08
C VAL A 99 9.23 -10.27 -5.27
N THR A 100 10.12 -9.79 -4.42
CA THR A 100 11.50 -10.26 -4.36
C THR A 100 11.57 -11.72 -3.88
N PRO A 101 12.63 -12.48 -4.20
CA PRO A 101 12.75 -13.88 -3.77
C PRO A 101 12.66 -14.09 -2.24
N ASP A 102 13.14 -13.12 -1.45
CA ASP A 102 13.05 -13.11 0.02
C ASP A 102 11.68 -12.63 0.56
N ARG A 103 10.78 -12.26 -0.35
CA ARG A 103 9.42 -11.73 -0.11
C ARG A 103 9.41 -10.49 0.79
N MET A 104 10.52 -9.77 0.85
CA MET A 104 10.65 -8.56 1.67
C MET A 104 10.12 -7.31 0.97
N LYS A 105 9.96 -7.34 -0.36
CA LYS A 105 9.46 -6.21 -1.15
C LYS A 105 8.56 -6.70 -2.28
N ALA A 106 7.56 -5.89 -2.62
CA ALA A 106 6.87 -6.00 -3.90
C ALA A 106 7.52 -5.02 -4.89
N THR A 107 7.70 -5.43 -6.14
CA THR A 107 8.42 -4.68 -7.17
C THR A 107 7.51 -4.19 -8.30
N ALA A 108 6.39 -4.87 -8.53
CA ALA A 108 5.40 -4.46 -9.52
C ALA A 108 3.99 -4.81 -9.03
N PHE A 109 3.03 -3.97 -9.38
CA PHE A 109 1.61 -4.18 -9.08
C PHE A 109 0.78 -3.69 -10.26
N THR A 110 -0.01 -4.57 -10.85
CA THR A 110 -0.96 -4.27 -11.92
C THR A 110 -2.35 -4.70 -11.48
N TYR A 111 -3.38 -3.99 -11.92
CA TYR A 111 -4.73 -4.25 -11.46
C TYR A 111 -5.80 -3.90 -12.50
N THR A 112 -7.00 -4.43 -12.28
CA THR A 112 -8.22 -4.00 -12.96
C THR A 112 -9.31 -3.80 -11.92
N MET A 113 -9.93 -2.61 -11.90
CA MET A 113 -11.00 -2.31 -10.96
C MET A 113 -12.23 -3.16 -11.24
N GLY A 114 -12.89 -3.58 -10.18
CA GLY A 114 -14.16 -4.28 -10.20
C GLY A 114 -15.30 -3.42 -9.67
N ARG A 115 -16.28 -4.09 -9.06
CA ARG A 115 -17.50 -3.47 -8.54
C ARG A 115 -17.36 -3.10 -7.05
N PRO A 116 -18.16 -2.14 -6.56
CA PRO A 116 -18.29 -1.89 -5.12
C PRO A 116 -18.73 -3.16 -4.36
N ILE A 117 -18.18 -3.37 -3.17
CA ILE A 117 -18.61 -4.43 -2.26
C ILE A 117 -19.89 -3.99 -1.56
N PRO A 118 -20.98 -4.79 -1.62
CA PRO A 118 -22.22 -4.49 -0.90
C PRO A 118 -22.00 -4.34 0.61
N LYS A 119 -22.67 -3.37 1.24
CA LYS A 119 -22.49 -3.08 2.68
C LYS A 119 -22.73 -4.28 3.59
N ASN A 120 -23.71 -5.12 3.27
CA ASN A 120 -24.05 -6.34 4.01
C ASN A 120 -22.99 -7.45 3.91
N ARG A 121 -21.96 -7.28 3.08
CA ARG A 121 -20.83 -8.23 2.95
C ARG A 121 -19.58 -7.77 3.70
N ILE A 122 -19.49 -6.49 4.11
CA ILE A 122 -18.27 -5.91 4.67
C ILE A 122 -17.83 -6.65 5.94
N GLU A 123 -18.75 -6.90 6.87
CA GLU A 123 -18.47 -7.61 8.12
C GLU A 123 -18.03 -9.05 7.87
N ALA A 124 -18.79 -9.78 7.04
CA ALA A 124 -18.48 -11.16 6.68
C ALA A 124 -17.11 -11.33 5.96
N LEU A 125 -16.60 -10.27 5.34
CA LEU A 125 -15.30 -10.24 4.65
C LEU A 125 -14.17 -9.65 5.50
N GLY A 126 -14.44 -9.23 6.74
CA GLY A 126 -13.43 -8.67 7.62
C GLY A 126 -12.97 -7.26 7.27
N LEU A 127 -13.84 -6.46 6.64
CA LEU A 127 -13.48 -5.17 6.01
C LEU A 127 -13.93 -3.92 6.82
N TRP A 128 -13.82 -3.94 8.15
CA TRP A 128 -14.20 -2.81 9.04
C TRP A 128 -13.16 -1.68 9.09
#